data_AF-A0AAV0Y3L8-F1
#
_entry.id   AF-A0AAV0Y3L8-F1
#
_cell.length_a   1.000
_cell.length_b   1.000
_cell.length_c   1.000
_cell.angle_alpha   90.00
_cell.angle_beta   90.00
_cell.angle_gamma   90.00
#
_symmetry.space_group_name_H-M   'P 1'
#
loop_
_entity.id
_entity.type
_entity.pdbx_description
1 polymer ?
#
loop_
_entity_poly.entity_id
_entity_poly.type
_entity_poly.pdbx_seq_one_letter_code
_entity_poly.pdbx_strand_id
1 'polypeptide(L)'
;MEADGIVEGFMNSINMHGLKFNKLISDGESSVTKRLNETLPYGNDFTITKIECRNHLLRNFATKLTALTKNIKYPIVIRNFIKSKILHFRSDITKAISYQKRRDLPINLKISALKQDIANSPYHRLGQHSGCANYFCRGSKNGEPNLVTDAEKSGLMGEIRNIVYRLSNNAESLIEDVDNNPCEQLNSLINQHIGGKRINFTQSHNYKTRIEAAVVAFNSKNYLRTLQKKITTKTPGIKRPKTKFSSSAADNNYGLAEPLIDVIVHNMLYKSSITSKEMTHGIENESLARTRFQDLTGMTVKLCGLFTDNEYPYLAASPDGLIDDNTIVEIKCPYTARDINSAKEAIENKLLQYCIVNKEGNIKLKKEHPYFYQIIGQLRITGRNICFFCSSYEKLDTY
;
A
#
# COMPACT_ATOMS: atom_id res chain seq x y z
N MET A 1 -7.11 -18.02 -10.75
CA MET A 1 -6.04 -17.04 -10.47
C MET A 1 -6.22 -16.40 -9.11
N GLU A 2 -7.32 -15.70 -8.81
CA GLU A 2 -7.55 -15.12 -7.48
C GLU A 2 -7.74 -16.18 -6.38
N ALA A 3 -8.60 -17.18 -6.63
CA ALA A 3 -8.80 -18.28 -5.68
C ALA A 3 -7.54 -19.13 -5.44
N ASP A 4 -6.72 -19.35 -6.47
CA ASP A 4 -5.44 -20.06 -6.35
C ASP A 4 -4.47 -19.31 -5.46
N GLY A 5 -4.33 -18.00 -5.67
CA GLY A 5 -3.44 -17.16 -4.86
C GLY A 5 -3.87 -17.07 -3.40
N ILE A 6 -5.18 -17.04 -3.12
CA ILE A 6 -5.67 -17.08 -1.74
C ILE A 6 -5.34 -18.44 -1.11
N VAL A 7 -5.61 -19.55 -1.79
CA VAL A 7 -5.30 -20.90 -1.28
C VAL A 7 -3.79 -21.04 -1.02
N GLU A 8 -2.95 -20.61 -1.95
CA GLU A 8 -1.50 -20.59 -1.81
C GLU A 8 -1.04 -19.74 -0.61
N GLY A 9 -1.65 -18.59 -0.39
CA GLY A 9 -1.39 -17.74 0.78
C GLY A 9 -1.71 -18.46 2.10
N PHE A 10 -2.80 -19.22 2.16
CA PHE A 10 -3.14 -20.04 3.32
C PHE A 10 -2.14 -21.20 3.51
N MET A 11 -1.78 -21.91 2.44
CA MET A 11 -0.79 -22.99 2.48
C MET A 11 0.58 -22.53 3.02
N ASN A 12 1.03 -21.34 2.60
CA ASN A 12 2.34 -20.82 2.97
C ASN A 12 2.35 -19.99 4.26
N SER A 13 1.18 -19.66 4.83
CA SER A 13 1.05 -18.78 6.00
C SER A 13 1.88 -19.21 7.22
N ILE A 14 1.98 -20.52 7.49
CA ILE A 14 2.80 -21.03 8.60
C ILE A 14 4.29 -20.78 8.34
N ASN A 15 4.77 -21.06 7.13
CA ASN A 15 6.18 -20.87 6.78
C ASN A 15 6.54 -19.38 6.74
N MET A 16 5.70 -18.56 6.13
CA MET A 16 5.97 -17.12 5.93
C MET A 16 5.77 -16.28 7.20
N HIS A 17 4.79 -16.66 8.03
CA HIS A 17 4.33 -15.80 9.13
C HIS A 17 4.27 -16.52 10.48
N GLY A 18 4.43 -17.84 10.53
CA GLY A 18 4.28 -18.62 11.77
C GLY A 18 2.84 -18.70 12.28
N LEU A 19 1.84 -18.43 11.42
CA LEU A 19 0.44 -18.28 11.82
C LEU A 19 -0.49 -19.19 11.00
N LYS A 20 -1.55 -19.69 11.65
CA LYS A 20 -2.71 -20.31 10.98
C LYS A 20 -3.85 -19.29 10.89
N PHE A 21 -4.45 -19.15 9.72
CA PHE A 21 -5.61 -18.28 9.52
C PHE A 21 -6.91 -19.08 9.68
N ASN A 22 -7.71 -18.78 10.69
CA ASN A 22 -8.97 -19.50 10.96
C ASN A 22 -10.18 -18.91 10.22
N LYS A 23 -10.07 -17.70 9.68
CA LYS A 23 -11.18 -16.96 9.07
C LYS A 23 -10.77 -16.37 7.71
N LEU A 24 -11.66 -16.44 6.73
CA LEU A 24 -11.55 -15.75 5.45
C LEU A 24 -12.68 -14.73 5.32
N ILE A 25 -12.33 -13.46 5.13
CA ILE A 25 -13.30 -12.39 4.83
C ILE A 25 -13.49 -12.35 3.32
N SER A 26 -14.71 -12.57 2.81
CA SER A 26 -14.96 -12.46 1.37
C SER A 26 -16.36 -11.96 1.02
N ASP A 27 -16.50 -11.56 -0.24
CA ASP A 27 -17.72 -11.01 -0.82
C ASP A 27 -18.43 -12.10 -1.63
N GLY A 28 -19.35 -12.87 -1.03
CA GLY A 28 -20.32 -13.69 -1.76
C GLY A 28 -19.78 -14.85 -2.63
N GLU A 29 -18.49 -14.92 -2.93
CA GLU A 29 -17.89 -16.01 -3.71
C GLU A 29 -17.64 -17.24 -2.84
N SER A 30 -18.26 -18.36 -3.20
CA SER A 30 -18.13 -19.65 -2.52
C SER A 30 -17.00 -20.53 -3.10
N SER A 31 -16.43 -20.15 -4.24
CA SER A 31 -15.39 -20.89 -4.95
C SER A 31 -14.10 -21.02 -4.13
N VAL A 32 -13.68 -19.95 -3.46
CA VAL A 32 -12.46 -19.93 -2.62
C VAL A 32 -12.63 -20.81 -1.39
N THR A 33 -13.76 -20.69 -0.69
CA THR A 33 -14.06 -21.49 0.51
C THR A 33 -14.13 -22.98 0.19
N LYS A 34 -14.75 -23.35 -0.94
CA LYS A 34 -14.79 -24.73 -1.40
C LYS A 34 -13.37 -25.29 -1.57
N ARG A 35 -12.49 -24.54 -2.24
CA ARG A 35 -11.11 -24.99 -2.47
C ARG A 35 -10.28 -25.06 -1.19
N LEU A 36 -10.46 -24.15 -0.24
CA LEU A 36 -9.80 -24.24 1.06
C LEU A 36 -10.23 -25.50 1.83
N ASN A 37 -11.51 -25.86 1.75
CA ASN A 37 -12.02 -27.09 2.38
C ASN A 37 -11.53 -28.38 1.68
N GLU A 38 -11.20 -28.31 0.38
CA GLU A 38 -10.61 -29.44 -0.36
C GLU A 38 -9.11 -29.55 -0.13
N THR A 39 -8.40 -28.42 -0.05
CA THR A 39 -6.93 -28.37 0.07
C THR A 39 -6.47 -28.62 1.50
N LEU A 40 -7.31 -28.28 2.50
CA LEU A 40 -7.06 -28.46 3.93
C LEU A 40 -5.67 -27.94 4.37
N PRO A 41 -5.39 -26.64 4.24
CA PRO A 41 -4.03 -26.08 4.42
C PRO A 41 -3.37 -26.35 5.77
N TYR A 42 -4.18 -26.68 6.77
CA TYR A 42 -3.73 -26.89 8.14
C TYR A 42 -4.08 -28.28 8.69
N GLY A 43 -4.47 -29.21 7.81
CA GLY A 43 -4.92 -30.56 8.14
C GLY A 43 -6.42 -30.67 8.41
N ASN A 44 -6.89 -31.89 8.65
CA ASN A 44 -8.31 -32.21 8.81
C ASN A 44 -8.94 -31.63 10.08
N ASP A 45 -8.13 -31.39 11.12
CA ASP A 45 -8.61 -30.94 12.43
C ASP A 45 -8.80 -29.41 12.50
N PHE A 46 -8.57 -28.69 11.41
CA PHE A 46 -8.64 -27.24 11.40
C PHE A 46 -9.42 -26.72 10.20
N THR A 47 -10.65 -26.27 10.46
CA THR A 47 -11.55 -25.73 9.44
C THR A 47 -11.47 -24.21 9.37
N ILE A 48 -11.34 -23.69 8.14
CA ILE A 48 -11.34 -22.24 7.88
C ILE A 48 -12.79 -21.79 7.70
N THR A 49 -13.20 -20.80 8.49
CA THR A 49 -14.57 -20.27 8.44
C THR A 49 -14.66 -19.07 7.50
N LYS A 50 -15.65 -19.06 6.60
CA LYS A 50 -15.95 -17.90 5.77
C LYS A 50 -16.76 -16.89 6.56
N ILE A 51 -16.32 -15.63 6.57
CA ILE A 51 -17.06 -14.49 7.08
C ILE A 51 -17.41 -13.56 5.92
N GLU A 52 -18.71 -13.32 5.72
CA GLU A 52 -19.18 -12.40 4.68
C GLU A 52 -18.86 -10.94 5.05
N CYS A 53 -18.41 -10.16 4.07
CA CYS A 53 -18.19 -8.73 4.25
C CYS A 53 -19.49 -7.99 4.59
N ARG A 54 -19.49 -7.23 5.70
CA ARG A 54 -20.64 -6.41 6.13
C ARG A 54 -21.07 -5.42 5.04
N ASN A 55 -20.11 -4.73 4.41
CA ASN A 55 -20.41 -3.70 3.41
C ASN A 55 -21.07 -4.32 2.17
N HIS A 56 -20.60 -5.49 1.74
CA HIS A 56 -21.18 -6.27 0.65
C HIS A 56 -22.64 -6.65 0.93
N LEU A 57 -22.89 -7.27 2.10
CA LEU A 57 -24.23 -7.68 2.52
C LEU A 57 -25.21 -6.49 2.57
N LEU A 58 -24.79 -5.37 3.17
CA LEU A 58 -25.62 -4.17 3.28
C LEU A 58 -25.85 -3.48 1.92
N ARG A 59 -24.89 -3.56 1.00
CA ARG A 59 -25.04 -3.05 -0.38
C ARG A 59 -26.01 -3.91 -1.19
N ASN A 60 -25.93 -5.23 -1.05
CA ASN A 60 -26.84 -6.17 -1.67
C ASN A 60 -28.28 -5.95 -1.18
N PHE A 61 -28.47 -5.86 0.14
CA PHE A 61 -29.74 -5.53 0.79
C PHE A 61 -30.36 -4.23 0.23
N ALA A 62 -29.59 -3.14 0.20
CA ALA A 62 -30.06 -1.87 -0.33
C ALA A 62 -30.36 -1.90 -1.82
N THR A 63 -29.55 -2.61 -2.62
CA THR A 63 -29.79 -2.80 -4.05
C THR A 63 -31.12 -3.51 -4.30
N LYS A 64 -31.40 -4.59 -3.55
CA LYS A 64 -32.66 -5.35 -3.67
C LYS A 64 -33.87 -4.50 -3.25
N LEU A 65 -33.79 -3.76 -2.14
CA LEU A 65 -34.84 -2.82 -1.76
C LEU A 65 -35.06 -1.73 -2.81
N THR A 66 -33.98 -1.18 -3.37
CA THR A 66 -34.05 -0.18 -4.44
C THR A 66 -34.74 -0.75 -5.68
N ALA A 67 -34.50 -2.02 -6.03
CA ALA A 67 -35.17 -2.68 -7.14
C ALA A 67 -36.70 -2.75 -6.93
N LEU A 68 -37.18 -3.01 -5.72
CA LEU A 68 -38.62 -2.98 -5.40
C LEU A 68 -39.23 -1.60 -5.65
N THR A 69 -38.51 -0.51 -5.35
CA THR A 69 -39.00 0.86 -5.59
C THR A 69 -39.20 1.20 -7.07
N LYS A 70 -38.54 0.46 -7.98
CA LYS A 70 -38.68 0.66 -9.43
C LYS A 70 -39.89 -0.07 -10.02
N ASN A 71 -40.41 -1.09 -9.32
CA ASN A 71 -41.54 -1.86 -9.81
C ASN A 71 -42.85 -1.07 -9.65
N ILE A 72 -43.51 -0.75 -10.78
CA ILE A 72 -44.75 0.04 -10.81
C ILE A 72 -45.98 -0.70 -10.26
N LYS A 73 -45.90 -2.02 -10.04
CA LYS A 73 -46.95 -2.82 -9.38
C LYS A 73 -47.25 -2.33 -7.96
N TYR A 74 -46.26 -1.75 -7.27
CA TYR A 74 -46.42 -1.34 -5.88
C TYR A 74 -46.83 0.14 -5.74
N PRO A 75 -47.56 0.51 -4.67
CA PRO A 75 -48.04 1.88 -4.46
C PRO A 75 -46.93 2.94 -4.49
N ILE A 76 -47.13 4.01 -5.25
CA ILE A 76 -46.13 5.08 -5.46
C ILE A 76 -45.67 5.73 -4.15
N VAL A 77 -46.58 5.89 -3.18
CA VAL A 77 -46.29 6.48 -1.86
C VAL A 77 -45.21 5.67 -1.14
N ILE A 78 -45.38 4.35 -1.05
CA ILE A 78 -44.45 3.46 -0.35
C ILE A 78 -43.13 3.35 -1.10
N ARG A 79 -43.16 3.29 -2.44
CA ARG A 79 -41.95 3.26 -3.28
C ARG A 79 -41.09 4.51 -3.08
N ASN A 80 -41.71 5.69 -3.09
CA ASN A 80 -41.02 6.96 -2.85
C ASN A 80 -40.47 7.05 -1.42
N PHE A 81 -41.24 6.56 -0.44
CA PHE A 81 -40.79 6.50 0.95
C PHE A 81 -39.51 5.65 1.09
N ILE A 82 -39.53 4.40 0.62
CA ILE A 82 -38.37 3.49 0.69
C ILE A 82 -37.17 4.08 -0.06
N LYS A 83 -37.39 4.62 -1.26
CA LYS A 83 -36.35 5.24 -2.08
C LYS A 83 -35.65 6.40 -1.34
N SER A 84 -36.43 7.26 -0.67
CA SER A 84 -35.90 8.39 0.09
C SER A 84 -35.16 7.98 1.37
N LYS A 85 -35.44 6.78 1.91
CA LYS A 85 -34.92 6.29 3.19
C LYS A 85 -33.97 5.10 3.07
N ILE A 86 -33.50 4.75 1.87
CA ILE A 86 -32.70 3.53 1.64
C ILE A 86 -31.45 3.43 2.54
N LEU A 87 -30.76 4.55 2.77
CA LEU A 87 -29.60 4.60 3.67
C LEU A 87 -30.00 4.44 5.14
N HIS A 88 -31.21 4.86 5.51
CA HIS A 88 -31.72 4.71 6.87
C HIS A 88 -32.06 3.25 7.18
N PHE A 89 -32.55 2.47 6.22
CA PHE A 89 -32.70 1.01 6.36
C PHE A 89 -31.35 0.34 6.62
N ARG A 90 -30.27 0.78 5.95
CA ARG A 90 -28.91 0.27 6.22
C ARG A 90 -28.42 0.69 7.61
N SER A 91 -28.61 1.95 7.96
CA SER A 91 -28.18 2.53 9.25
C SER A 91 -28.80 1.80 10.45
N ASP A 92 -30.08 1.40 10.33
CA ASP A 92 -30.75 0.57 11.34
C ASP A 92 -30.00 -0.73 11.62
N ILE A 93 -29.63 -1.44 10.56
CA ILE A 93 -28.90 -2.71 10.67
C ILE A 93 -27.51 -2.46 11.27
N THR A 94 -26.78 -1.44 10.81
CA THR A 94 -25.46 -1.09 11.36
C THR A 94 -25.55 -0.72 12.85
N LYS A 95 -26.61 0.00 13.27
CA LYS A 95 -26.88 0.34 14.66
C LYS A 95 -27.13 -0.92 15.50
N ALA A 96 -27.93 -1.86 15.00
CA ALA A 96 -28.18 -3.14 15.66
C ALA A 96 -26.88 -3.96 15.80
N ILE A 97 -26.09 -4.09 14.74
CA ILE A 97 -24.77 -4.77 14.76
C ILE A 97 -23.86 -4.16 15.84
N SER A 98 -23.70 -2.83 15.80
CA SER A 98 -22.86 -2.08 16.75
C SER A 98 -23.33 -2.24 18.20
N TYR A 99 -24.64 -2.36 18.42
CA TYR A 99 -25.19 -2.60 19.75
C TYR A 99 -24.90 -4.03 20.21
N GLN A 100 -25.26 -5.05 19.42
CA GLN A 100 -25.10 -6.45 19.80
C GLN A 100 -23.63 -6.84 20.00
N LYS A 101 -22.72 -6.31 19.18
CA LYS A 101 -21.26 -6.54 19.29
C LYS A 101 -20.71 -6.08 20.65
N ARG A 102 -21.19 -4.96 21.19
CA ARG A 102 -20.74 -4.37 22.46
C ARG A 102 -21.31 -5.03 23.71
N ARG A 103 -22.35 -5.85 23.59
CA ARG A 103 -22.95 -6.52 24.74
C ARG A 103 -22.00 -7.59 25.26
N ASP A 104 -21.98 -7.79 26.55
CA ASP A 104 -21.29 -8.94 27.15
C ASP A 104 -22.29 -10.10 27.28
N LEU A 105 -22.42 -10.87 26.19
CA LEU A 105 -23.33 -12.00 26.10
C LEU A 105 -22.72 -13.10 25.22
N PRO A 106 -23.12 -14.37 25.42
CA PRO A 106 -22.82 -15.47 24.51
C PRO A 106 -23.17 -15.13 23.05
N ILE A 107 -22.30 -15.56 22.13
CA ILE A 107 -22.38 -15.20 20.71
C ILE A 107 -23.70 -15.66 20.06
N ASN A 108 -24.20 -16.84 20.42
CA ASN A 108 -25.48 -17.38 19.95
C ASN A 108 -26.67 -16.47 20.32
N LEU A 109 -26.67 -15.92 21.54
CA LEU A 109 -27.70 -14.97 21.97
C LEU A 109 -27.60 -13.64 21.23
N LYS A 110 -26.39 -13.15 20.97
CA LYS A 110 -26.15 -11.96 20.14
C LYS A 110 -26.66 -12.15 18.72
N ILE A 111 -26.38 -13.30 18.10
CA ILE A 111 -26.84 -13.66 16.75
C ILE A 111 -28.37 -13.73 16.71
N SER A 112 -28.99 -14.39 17.68
CA SER A 112 -30.46 -14.50 17.75
C SER A 112 -31.12 -13.12 17.90
N ALA A 113 -30.61 -12.28 18.80
CA ALA A 113 -31.09 -10.91 18.97
C ALA A 113 -30.90 -10.06 17.72
N LEU A 114 -29.73 -10.17 17.05
CA LEU A 114 -29.47 -9.47 15.80
C LEU A 114 -30.42 -9.90 14.68
N LYS A 115 -30.77 -11.19 14.57
CA LYS A 115 -31.76 -11.68 13.61
C LYS A 115 -33.13 -11.03 13.84
N GLN A 116 -33.55 -10.91 15.09
CA GLN A 116 -34.80 -10.25 15.46
C GLN A 116 -34.78 -8.75 15.10
N ASP A 117 -33.70 -8.06 15.43
CA ASP A 117 -33.52 -6.64 15.10
C ASP A 117 -33.55 -6.40 13.58
N ILE A 118 -32.86 -7.25 12.81
CA ILE A 118 -32.86 -7.19 11.34
C ILE A 118 -34.29 -7.42 10.80
N ALA A 119 -34.99 -8.45 11.29
CA ALA A 119 -36.37 -8.77 10.90
C ALA A 119 -37.35 -7.63 11.19
N ASN A 120 -37.19 -6.94 12.32
CA ASN A 120 -38.04 -5.83 12.72
C ASN A 120 -37.65 -4.49 12.05
N SER A 121 -36.43 -4.34 11.54
CA SER A 121 -35.92 -3.08 10.96
C SER A 121 -36.84 -2.45 9.89
N PRO A 122 -37.49 -3.19 8.98
CA PRO A 122 -38.36 -2.55 7.99
C PRO A 122 -39.70 -2.09 8.59
N TYR A 123 -40.22 -2.81 9.58
CA TYR A 123 -41.44 -2.43 10.30
C TYR A 123 -41.22 -1.12 11.04
N HIS A 124 -40.11 -1.01 11.79
CA HIS A 124 -39.69 0.23 12.42
C HIS A 124 -39.67 1.38 11.40
N ARG A 125 -39.03 1.14 10.25
CA ARG A 125 -38.82 2.20 9.26
C ARG A 125 -40.10 2.61 8.54
N LEU A 126 -41.06 1.70 8.40
CA LEU A 126 -42.38 1.96 7.83
C LEU A 126 -43.40 2.49 8.86
N GLY A 127 -43.00 2.73 10.11
CA GLY A 127 -43.82 3.38 11.13
C GLY A 127 -44.52 2.44 12.12
N GLN A 128 -44.23 1.13 12.09
CA GLN A 128 -44.71 0.18 13.10
C GLN A 128 -43.63 -0.08 14.16
N HIS A 129 -43.90 0.36 15.38
CA HIS A 129 -42.91 0.33 16.47
C HIS A 129 -43.15 -0.73 17.54
N SER A 130 -44.19 -1.56 17.42
CA SER A 130 -44.58 -2.56 18.43
C SER A 130 -43.50 -3.61 18.72
N GLY A 131 -42.65 -3.94 17.75
CA GLY A 131 -41.55 -4.90 17.90
C GLY A 131 -40.19 -4.27 18.19
N CYS A 132 -40.11 -2.95 18.41
CA CYS A 132 -38.82 -2.28 18.58
C CYS A 132 -38.26 -2.45 20.00
N ALA A 133 -36.97 -2.78 20.10
CA ALA A 133 -36.26 -2.72 21.37
C ALA A 133 -36.01 -1.28 21.84
N ASN A 134 -35.99 -1.07 23.15
CA ASN A 134 -35.84 0.27 23.77
C ASN A 134 -34.52 0.97 23.41
N TYR A 135 -33.44 0.22 23.19
CA TYR A 135 -32.16 0.80 22.75
C TYR A 135 -32.24 1.33 21.30
N PHE A 136 -33.16 0.79 20.52
CA PHE A 136 -33.26 0.97 19.09
C PHE A 136 -34.23 2.09 18.73
N CYS A 137 -35.41 2.10 19.36
CA CYS A 137 -36.49 3.06 19.12
C CYS A 137 -37.07 3.60 20.44
N ARG A 138 -37.59 4.84 20.39
CA ARG A 138 -38.31 5.49 21.51
C ARG A 138 -39.84 5.49 21.31
N GLY A 139 -40.35 4.70 20.35
CA GLY A 139 -41.76 4.68 19.98
C GLY A 139 -42.11 5.60 18.81
N SER A 140 -43.41 5.64 18.49
CA SER A 140 -43.98 6.41 17.37
C SER A 140 -43.81 7.91 17.56
N LYS A 141 -43.50 8.61 16.47
CA LYS A 141 -43.49 10.09 16.47
C LYS A 141 -44.89 10.63 16.19
N ASN A 142 -45.21 11.80 16.76
CA ASN A 142 -46.48 12.47 16.49
C ASN A 142 -46.66 12.72 14.98
N GLY A 143 -47.76 12.22 14.42
CA GLY A 143 -48.09 12.36 13.00
C GLY A 143 -47.30 11.44 12.06
N GLU A 144 -46.56 10.45 12.57
CA GLU A 144 -45.85 9.48 11.72
C GLU A 144 -46.84 8.52 11.05
N PRO A 145 -46.88 8.45 9.71
CA PRO A 145 -47.75 7.51 9.01
C PRO A 145 -47.23 6.08 9.18
N ASN A 146 -48.15 5.15 9.47
CA ASN A 146 -47.84 3.71 9.44
C ASN A 146 -48.14 3.16 8.04
N LEU A 147 -47.08 2.90 7.28
CA LEU A 147 -47.15 2.39 5.91
C LEU A 147 -47.12 0.85 5.84
N VAL A 148 -46.99 0.16 6.98
CA VAL A 148 -46.91 -1.32 7.00
C VAL A 148 -48.20 -1.93 6.46
N THR A 149 -49.37 -1.45 6.88
CA THR A 149 -50.66 -1.98 6.44
C THR A 149 -50.82 -1.91 4.92
N ASP A 150 -50.37 -0.82 4.30
CA ASP A 150 -50.45 -0.65 2.84
C ASP A 150 -49.40 -1.50 2.12
N ALA A 151 -48.23 -1.70 2.75
CA ALA A 151 -47.19 -2.59 2.24
C ALA A 151 -47.62 -4.07 2.30
N GLU A 152 -48.36 -4.50 3.33
CA GLU A 152 -48.96 -5.83 3.43
C GLU A 152 -50.03 -6.04 2.35
N LYS A 153 -50.99 -5.12 2.24
CA LYS A 153 -52.10 -5.20 1.27
C LYS A 153 -51.60 -5.26 -0.18
N SER A 154 -50.50 -4.57 -0.48
CA SER A 154 -49.88 -4.58 -1.82
C SER A 154 -48.94 -5.76 -2.08
N GLY A 155 -48.70 -6.62 -1.09
CA GLY A 155 -47.74 -7.73 -1.17
C GLY A 155 -46.26 -7.31 -1.13
N LEU A 156 -45.96 -6.01 -1.14
CA LEU A 156 -44.60 -5.46 -1.09
C LEU A 156 -43.87 -5.90 0.18
N MET A 157 -44.58 -5.99 1.30
CA MET A 157 -43.97 -6.37 2.58
C MET A 157 -43.47 -7.82 2.58
N GLY A 158 -44.11 -8.72 1.83
CA GLY A 158 -43.62 -10.09 1.62
C GLY A 158 -42.25 -10.12 0.94
N GLU A 159 -42.06 -9.32 -0.11
CA GLU A 159 -40.77 -9.19 -0.78
C GLU A 159 -39.69 -8.59 0.13
N ILE A 160 -40.05 -7.57 0.92
CA ILE A 160 -39.16 -6.97 1.90
C ILE A 160 -38.72 -8.01 2.94
N ARG A 161 -39.65 -8.80 3.48
CA ARG A 161 -39.33 -9.89 4.42
C ARG A 161 -38.38 -10.92 3.80
N ASN A 162 -38.58 -11.30 2.54
CA ASN A 162 -37.68 -12.23 1.84
C ASN A 162 -36.26 -11.68 1.73
N ILE A 163 -36.11 -10.38 1.42
CA ILE A 163 -34.81 -9.70 1.36
C ILE A 163 -34.15 -9.69 2.73
N VAL A 164 -34.91 -9.34 3.77
CA VAL A 164 -34.44 -9.23 5.15
C VAL A 164 -34.09 -10.59 5.73
N TYR A 165 -34.86 -11.63 5.43
CA TYR A 165 -34.59 -13.01 5.83
C TYR A 165 -33.24 -13.49 5.31
N ARG A 166 -32.96 -13.27 4.02
CA ARG A 166 -31.65 -13.60 3.41
C ARG A 166 -30.50 -12.86 4.10
N LEU A 167 -30.70 -11.59 4.48
CA LEU A 167 -29.70 -10.85 5.24
C LEU A 167 -29.52 -11.42 6.66
N SER A 168 -30.63 -11.75 7.34
CA SER A 168 -30.61 -12.29 8.71
C SER A 168 -29.93 -13.66 8.81
N ASN A 169 -29.97 -14.47 7.73
CA ASN A 169 -29.22 -15.73 7.67
C ASN A 169 -27.71 -15.52 7.76
N ASN A 170 -27.21 -14.33 7.40
CA ASN A 170 -25.82 -13.94 7.53
C ASN A 170 -25.51 -13.21 8.85
N ALA A 171 -26.40 -13.27 9.85
CA ALA A 171 -26.21 -12.59 11.14
C ALA A 171 -24.90 -12.99 11.86
N GLU A 172 -24.46 -14.24 11.69
CA GLU A 172 -23.18 -14.73 12.22
C GLU A 172 -21.97 -14.02 11.57
N SER A 173 -22.02 -13.70 10.28
CA SER A 173 -20.98 -12.87 9.67
C SER A 173 -21.13 -11.39 10.05
N LEU A 174 -22.37 -10.89 10.14
CA LEU A 174 -22.62 -9.49 10.46
C LEU A 174 -22.17 -9.10 11.87
N ILE A 175 -22.20 -10.01 12.85
CA ILE A 175 -21.78 -9.72 14.23
C ILE A 175 -20.26 -9.54 14.35
N GLU A 176 -19.48 -10.19 13.49
CA GLU A 176 -18.01 -10.00 13.39
C GLU A 176 -17.69 -8.57 12.93
N ASP A 177 -18.57 -7.98 12.10
CA ASP A 177 -18.58 -6.56 11.75
C ASP A 177 -17.27 -6.13 11.06
N VAL A 178 -16.86 -6.94 10.09
CA VAL A 178 -15.65 -6.79 9.27
C VAL A 178 -15.98 -6.37 7.83
N ASP A 179 -15.02 -5.74 7.16
CA ASP A 179 -15.09 -5.43 5.73
C ASP A 179 -13.79 -5.78 4.99
N ASN A 180 -13.90 -5.92 3.68
CA ASN A 180 -12.80 -6.20 2.75
C ASN A 180 -12.22 -4.92 2.12
N ASN A 181 -12.61 -3.73 2.60
CA ASN A 181 -12.19 -2.45 2.04
C ASN A 181 -10.66 -2.31 1.94
N PRO A 182 -9.84 -2.75 2.91
CA PRO A 182 -8.38 -2.67 2.80
C PRO A 182 -7.84 -3.43 1.58
N CYS A 183 -8.36 -4.64 1.33
CA CYS A 183 -7.98 -5.46 0.18
C CYS A 183 -8.42 -4.81 -1.13
N GLU A 184 -9.67 -4.32 -1.21
CA GLU A 184 -10.17 -3.61 -2.40
C GLU A 184 -9.35 -2.35 -2.71
N GLN A 185 -9.00 -1.57 -1.68
CA GLN A 185 -8.17 -0.37 -1.81
C GLN A 185 -6.76 -0.72 -2.31
N LEU A 186 -6.11 -1.72 -1.73
CA LEU A 186 -4.79 -2.17 -2.18
C LEU A 186 -4.85 -2.69 -3.62
N ASN A 187 -5.86 -3.49 -3.97
CA ASN A 187 -6.05 -3.99 -5.33
C ASN A 187 -6.32 -2.86 -6.33
N SER A 188 -7.05 -1.83 -5.93
CA SER A 188 -7.26 -0.62 -6.75
C SER A 188 -5.93 0.10 -7.02
N LEU A 189 -5.10 0.30 -5.99
CA LEU A 189 -3.76 0.89 -6.14
C LEU A 189 -2.85 0.02 -7.00
N ILE A 190 -2.84 -1.30 -6.80
CA ILE A 190 -2.08 -2.25 -7.62
C ILE A 190 -2.51 -2.12 -9.09
N ASN A 191 -3.81 -2.11 -9.37
CA ASN A 191 -4.33 -1.94 -10.73
C ASN A 191 -3.91 -0.61 -11.36
N GLN A 192 -3.88 0.47 -10.59
CA GLN A 192 -3.39 1.77 -11.04
C GLN A 192 -1.90 1.71 -11.39
N HIS A 193 -1.06 1.12 -10.53
CA HIS A 193 0.38 1.01 -10.74
C HIS A 193 0.77 0.05 -11.86
N ILE A 194 -0.05 -0.98 -12.12
CA ILE A 194 0.10 -1.89 -13.25
C ILE A 194 -0.40 -1.25 -14.57
N GLY A 195 -1.11 -0.12 -14.51
CA GLY A 195 -1.63 0.60 -15.69
C GLY A 195 -3.00 0.11 -16.18
N GLY A 196 -3.71 -0.70 -15.38
CA GLY A 196 -4.99 -1.31 -15.76
C GLY A 196 -4.95 -2.12 -17.06
N LYS A 197 -6.08 -2.24 -17.76
CA LYS A 197 -6.19 -2.94 -19.08
C LYS A 197 -5.39 -2.28 -20.22
N ARG A 198 -4.74 -1.13 -19.99
CA ARG A 198 -3.91 -0.48 -21.01
C ARG A 198 -2.46 -0.84 -20.77
N ILE A 199 -2.05 -1.91 -21.44
CA ILE A 199 -0.69 -2.41 -21.46
C ILE A 199 0.18 -1.33 -22.12
N ASN A 200 1.01 -0.63 -21.34
CA ASN A 200 2.19 0.03 -21.89
C ASN A 200 3.15 -1.07 -22.33
N PHE A 201 2.98 -1.51 -23.58
CA PHE A 201 3.70 -2.61 -24.23
C PHE A 201 5.21 -2.34 -24.40
N THR A 202 5.70 -1.18 -23.96
CA THR A 202 7.04 -0.66 -24.27
C THR A 202 7.98 -0.55 -23.08
N GLN A 203 7.63 -1.04 -21.89
CA GLN A 203 8.41 -0.75 -20.67
C GLN A 203 8.79 -2.01 -19.90
N SER A 204 10.05 -2.42 -20.10
CA SER A 204 10.74 -3.55 -19.47
C SER A 204 11.16 -3.25 -18.03
N HIS A 205 10.21 -3.03 -17.11
CA HIS A 205 10.48 -3.03 -15.66
C HIS A 205 9.59 -4.06 -14.97
N ASN A 206 10.13 -4.71 -13.93
CA ASN A 206 9.57 -5.95 -13.39
C ASN A 206 8.20 -5.70 -12.69
N TYR A 207 7.28 -6.66 -12.80
CA TYR A 207 5.97 -6.64 -12.14
C TYR A 207 6.08 -6.41 -10.62
N LYS A 208 7.11 -7.01 -10.00
CA LYS A 208 7.37 -6.94 -8.55
C LYS A 208 7.61 -5.52 -8.05
N THR A 209 8.35 -4.66 -8.76
CA THR A 209 8.61 -3.27 -8.38
C THR A 209 7.34 -2.43 -8.45
N ARG A 210 6.44 -2.70 -9.41
CA ARG A 210 5.12 -2.05 -9.47
C ARG A 210 4.22 -2.45 -8.29
N ILE A 211 4.28 -3.71 -7.87
CA ILE A 211 3.60 -4.19 -6.66
C ILE A 211 4.19 -3.53 -5.41
N GLU A 212 5.52 -3.49 -5.28
CA GLU A 212 6.21 -2.83 -4.14
C GLU A 212 5.82 -1.34 -4.03
N ALA A 213 5.75 -0.63 -5.15
CA ALA A 213 5.28 0.76 -5.17
C ALA A 213 3.84 0.91 -4.69
N ALA A 214 2.92 0.03 -5.14
CA ALA A 214 1.54 0.04 -4.68
C ALA A 214 1.41 -0.23 -3.17
N VAL A 215 2.26 -1.14 -2.63
CA VAL A 215 2.32 -1.43 -1.19
C VAL A 215 2.81 -0.21 -0.39
N VAL A 216 3.86 0.47 -0.86
CA VAL A 216 4.36 1.70 -0.23
C VAL A 216 3.28 2.79 -0.25
N ALA A 217 2.58 2.98 -1.38
CA ALA A 217 1.48 3.92 -1.49
C ALA A 217 0.33 3.59 -0.53
N PHE A 218 -0.04 2.31 -0.41
CA PHE A 218 -1.11 1.85 0.48
C PHE A 218 -0.77 2.07 1.97
N ASN A 219 0.48 1.80 2.38
CA ASN A 219 0.90 1.88 3.78
C ASN A 219 1.20 3.32 4.25
N SER A 220 1.64 4.19 3.33
CA SER A 220 2.17 5.52 3.70
C SER A 220 1.11 6.60 3.94
N LYS A 221 -0.19 6.28 3.89
CA LYS A 221 -1.45 7.10 3.91
C LYS A 221 -1.43 8.59 4.35
N ASN A 222 -0.47 9.08 5.13
CA ASN A 222 -0.37 10.46 5.65
C ASN A 222 1.03 11.11 5.62
N TYR A 223 2.09 10.45 5.15
CA TYR A 223 3.45 10.97 5.34
C TYR A 223 3.81 12.10 4.35
N LEU A 224 3.25 12.07 3.14
CA LEU A 224 3.69 12.94 2.04
C LEU A 224 3.26 14.40 2.16
N ARG A 225 2.07 14.68 2.72
CA ARG A 225 1.65 16.06 3.03
C ARG A 225 2.61 16.70 4.03
N THR A 226 2.99 15.94 5.06
CA THR A 226 3.91 16.40 6.10
C THR A 226 5.30 16.61 5.52
N LEU A 227 5.81 15.65 4.72
CA LEU A 227 7.08 15.75 4.00
C LEU A 227 7.13 16.95 3.06
N GLN A 228 6.11 17.15 2.23
CA GLN A 228 6.07 18.25 1.27
C GLN A 228 5.94 19.61 1.95
N LYS A 229 5.17 19.71 3.04
CA LYS A 229 5.10 20.95 3.83
C LYS A 229 6.44 21.25 4.51
N LYS A 230 7.20 20.22 4.91
CA LYS A 230 8.53 20.34 5.52
C LYS A 230 9.60 20.71 4.49
N ILE A 231 9.53 20.17 3.27
CA ILE A 231 10.47 20.44 2.17
C ILE A 231 10.17 21.78 1.47
N THR A 232 8.91 22.07 1.18
CA THR A 232 8.52 23.18 0.31
C THR A 232 7.95 24.39 1.07
N THR A 233 7.77 24.28 2.38
CA THR A 233 7.12 25.29 3.27
C THR A 233 5.68 25.68 2.89
N LYS A 234 5.10 25.05 1.86
CA LYS A 234 3.76 25.35 1.34
C LYS A 234 2.85 24.12 1.46
N THR A 235 1.57 24.36 1.78
CA THR A 235 0.51 23.34 1.70
C THR A 235 0.02 23.21 0.25
N PRO A 236 -0.21 21.99 -0.28
CA PRO A 236 -0.73 21.81 -1.63
C PRO A 236 -2.11 22.48 -1.77
N GLY A 237 -2.19 23.51 -2.62
CA GLY A 237 -3.39 24.30 -2.86
C GLY A 237 -4.22 23.77 -4.03
N ILE A 238 -5.54 23.76 -3.84
CA ILE A 238 -6.60 23.31 -4.75
C ILE A 238 -6.60 24.09 -6.07
N LYS A 239 -6.11 23.52 -7.19
CA LYS A 239 -6.64 23.81 -8.55
C LYS A 239 -6.37 22.62 -9.48
N ARG A 240 -7.41 21.88 -9.89
CA ARG A 240 -7.42 21.10 -11.14
C ARG A 240 -8.35 21.80 -12.15
N PRO A 241 -8.00 21.88 -13.44
CA PRO A 241 -8.96 22.14 -14.50
C PRO A 241 -9.91 20.93 -14.59
N LYS A 242 -11.22 21.17 -14.70
CA LYS A 242 -12.23 20.12 -14.82
C LYS A 242 -12.07 19.36 -16.15
N THR A 243 -11.42 18.20 -16.14
CA THR A 243 -11.63 17.19 -17.20
C THR A 243 -12.81 16.30 -16.79
N LYS A 244 -13.80 16.20 -17.68
CA LYS A 244 -15.02 15.42 -17.50
C LYS A 244 -14.69 13.94 -17.41
N PHE A 245 -14.62 13.40 -16.19
CA PHE A 245 -14.82 11.97 -15.94
C PHE A 245 -16.13 11.81 -15.17
N SER A 246 -17.13 11.25 -15.84
CA SER A 246 -18.37 10.79 -15.21
C SER A 246 -18.13 9.39 -14.64
N SER A 247 -17.91 9.31 -13.34
CA SER A 247 -18.25 8.11 -12.59
C SER A 247 -18.76 8.53 -11.21
N SER A 248 -19.78 7.80 -10.78
CA SER A 248 -20.66 8.09 -9.66
C SER A 248 -19.94 8.16 -8.31
N ALA A 249 -19.95 9.37 -7.72
CA ALA A 249 -19.95 9.72 -6.31
C ALA A 249 -19.43 8.67 -5.29
N ALA A 250 -18.19 8.85 -4.83
CA ALA A 250 -17.84 9.17 -3.44
C ALA A 250 -16.31 9.25 -3.26
N ASP A 251 -15.63 10.21 -3.88
CA ASP A 251 -14.21 10.48 -3.59
C ASP A 251 -13.88 11.95 -3.83
N ASN A 252 -14.26 12.80 -2.88
CA ASN A 252 -13.96 14.24 -2.92
C ASN A 252 -12.86 14.67 -1.95
N ASN A 253 -12.10 13.73 -1.34
CA ASN A 253 -11.08 14.08 -0.34
C ASN A 253 -9.65 13.55 -0.59
N TYR A 254 -9.36 12.96 -1.76
CA TYR A 254 -8.00 12.51 -2.12
C TYR A 254 -7.29 13.39 -3.17
N GLY A 255 -7.64 14.67 -3.21
CA GLY A 255 -6.96 15.62 -4.10
C GLY A 255 -5.59 16.04 -3.55
N LEU A 256 -4.53 15.72 -4.31
CA LEU A 256 -3.15 16.28 -4.28
C LEU A 256 -2.03 15.39 -3.72
N ALA A 257 -2.30 14.23 -3.11
CA ALA A 257 -1.25 13.26 -2.77
C ALA A 257 -0.88 12.35 -3.96
N GLU A 258 -1.85 12.07 -4.85
CA GLU A 258 -1.67 11.23 -6.05
C GLU A 258 -0.55 11.70 -7.00
N PRO A 259 -0.43 12.99 -7.38
CA PRO A 259 0.55 13.39 -8.38
C PRO A 259 2.01 13.25 -7.90
N LEU A 260 2.24 13.34 -6.59
CA LEU A 260 3.59 13.25 -6.02
C LEU A 260 4.03 11.81 -5.82
N ILE A 261 3.09 10.92 -5.43
CA ILE A 261 3.32 9.47 -5.43
C ILE A 261 3.65 9.04 -6.85
N ASP A 262 2.82 9.44 -7.82
CA ASP A 262 3.06 9.12 -9.22
C ASP A 262 4.44 9.61 -9.67
N VAL A 263 4.90 10.81 -9.30
CA VAL A 263 6.25 11.30 -9.69
C VAL A 263 7.39 10.55 -8.99
N ILE A 264 7.31 10.29 -7.68
CA ILE A 264 8.38 9.56 -6.96
C ILE A 264 8.45 8.12 -7.44
N VAL A 265 7.30 7.47 -7.51
CA VAL A 265 7.17 6.09 -8.00
C VAL A 265 7.56 6.03 -9.48
N HIS A 266 7.18 7.00 -10.31
CA HIS A 266 7.62 7.08 -11.70
C HIS A 266 9.14 7.23 -11.79
N ASN A 267 9.76 8.06 -10.94
CA ASN A 267 11.22 8.19 -10.93
C ASN A 267 11.94 6.93 -10.41
N MET A 268 11.28 6.10 -9.58
CA MET A 268 11.79 4.79 -9.16
C MET A 268 11.56 3.70 -10.22
N LEU A 269 10.41 3.72 -10.89
CA LEU A 269 9.96 2.74 -11.89
C LEU A 269 10.44 3.02 -13.31
N TYR A 270 10.84 4.26 -13.60
CA TYR A 270 11.27 4.73 -14.92
C TYR A 270 12.54 5.55 -14.79
N LYS A 271 13.34 5.27 -13.75
CA LYS A 271 14.72 5.73 -13.70
C LYS A 271 15.34 5.28 -15.02
N SER A 272 15.62 6.21 -15.92
CA SER A 272 16.41 5.90 -17.09
C SER A 272 17.67 5.24 -16.55
N SER A 273 18.03 4.07 -17.07
CA SER A 273 19.35 3.50 -16.81
C SER A 273 20.34 4.46 -17.45
N ILE A 274 20.72 5.50 -16.73
CA ILE A 274 21.84 6.33 -17.07
C ILE A 274 23.05 5.44 -16.74
N THR A 275 23.31 4.47 -17.60
CA THR A 275 24.58 3.74 -17.65
C THR A 275 25.40 4.48 -18.69
N SER A 276 26.24 5.37 -18.21
CA SER A 276 27.22 6.07 -19.03
C SER A 276 28.48 5.21 -19.14
N LYS A 277 29.30 5.46 -20.16
CA LYS A 277 30.57 4.72 -20.34
C LYS A 277 31.48 4.86 -19.10
N GLU A 278 31.41 6.01 -18.45
CA GLU A 278 32.11 6.32 -17.20
C GLU A 278 31.66 5.44 -16.04
N MET A 279 30.34 5.20 -15.90
CA MET A 279 29.80 4.34 -14.84
C MET A 279 30.13 2.88 -15.06
N THR A 280 30.00 2.37 -16.29
CA THR A 280 30.36 0.99 -16.62
C THR A 280 31.84 0.74 -16.36
N HIS A 281 32.71 1.65 -16.82
CA HIS A 281 34.15 1.57 -16.59
C HIS A 281 34.50 1.62 -15.10
N GLY A 282 33.79 2.44 -14.31
CA GLY A 282 33.94 2.50 -12.86
C GLY A 282 33.67 1.15 -12.20
N ILE A 283 32.51 0.55 -12.49
CA ILE A 283 32.07 -0.73 -11.91
C ILE A 283 33.04 -1.86 -12.27
N GLU A 284 33.49 -1.94 -13.52
CA GLU A 284 34.39 -3.00 -13.99
C GLU A 284 35.77 -2.94 -13.30
N ASN A 285 36.30 -1.73 -13.05
CA ASN A 285 37.68 -1.55 -12.59
C ASN A 285 37.83 -1.32 -11.09
N GLU A 286 36.76 -1.05 -10.35
CA GLU A 286 36.82 -0.81 -8.90
C GLU A 286 37.45 -1.99 -8.14
N SER A 287 37.10 -3.22 -8.53
CA SER A 287 37.63 -4.43 -7.90
C SER A 287 39.14 -4.57 -8.06
N LEU A 288 39.66 -4.29 -9.26
CA LEU A 288 41.08 -4.30 -9.57
C LEU A 288 41.83 -3.18 -8.84
N ALA A 289 41.26 -1.97 -8.84
CA ALA A 289 41.81 -0.82 -8.14
C ALA A 289 41.92 -1.08 -6.63
N ARG A 290 40.91 -1.75 -6.04
CA ARG A 290 40.95 -2.20 -4.64
C ARG A 290 42.04 -3.21 -4.40
N THR A 291 42.19 -4.24 -5.24
CA THR A 291 43.26 -5.24 -5.12
C THR A 291 44.64 -4.58 -5.13
N ARG A 292 44.89 -3.71 -6.11
CA ARG A 292 46.16 -2.99 -6.21
C ARG A 292 46.44 -2.08 -5.01
N PHE A 293 45.40 -1.42 -4.48
CA PHE A 293 45.54 -0.65 -3.25
C PHE A 293 45.98 -1.53 -2.07
N GLN A 294 45.39 -2.71 -1.91
CA GLN A 294 45.78 -3.65 -0.86
C GLN A 294 47.23 -4.12 -1.04
N ASP A 295 47.64 -4.43 -2.27
CA ASP A 295 49.01 -4.89 -2.58
C ASP A 295 50.07 -3.80 -2.30
N LEU A 296 49.78 -2.55 -2.65
CA LEU A 296 50.71 -1.42 -2.45
C LEU A 296 50.82 -0.97 -0.99
N THR A 297 49.72 -1.06 -0.23
CA THR A 297 49.67 -0.55 1.15
C THR A 297 49.87 -1.64 2.20
N GLY A 298 49.68 -2.92 1.83
CA GLY A 298 49.61 -4.04 2.76
C GLY A 298 48.34 -4.04 3.64
N MET A 299 47.39 -3.13 3.40
CA MET A 299 46.17 -3.01 4.20
C MET A 299 45.07 -3.92 3.63
N THR A 300 44.28 -4.56 4.49
CA THR A 300 43.12 -5.36 4.07
C THR A 300 41.86 -4.49 3.99
N VAL A 301 41.21 -4.48 2.82
CA VAL A 301 39.97 -3.74 2.56
C VAL A 301 38.78 -4.70 2.61
N LYS A 302 37.84 -4.45 3.52
CA LYS A 302 36.58 -5.20 3.61
C LYS A 302 35.47 -4.47 2.86
N LEU A 303 34.75 -5.20 2.01
CA LEU A 303 33.52 -4.71 1.39
C LEU A 303 32.46 -4.42 2.43
N CYS A 304 31.59 -3.44 2.15
CA CYS A 304 30.51 -3.07 3.04
C CYS A 304 29.24 -2.70 2.25
N GLY A 305 28.13 -2.64 2.99
CA GLY A 305 26.85 -2.18 2.46
C GLY A 305 26.57 -0.72 2.82
N LEU A 306 25.29 -0.36 2.79
CA LEU A 306 24.82 0.96 3.15
C LEU A 306 24.85 1.17 4.67
N PHE A 307 25.47 2.26 5.13
CA PHE A 307 25.39 2.76 6.50
C PHE A 307 24.33 3.84 6.60
N THR A 308 23.56 3.85 7.69
CA THR A 308 22.61 4.91 8.02
C THR A 308 23.08 5.68 9.24
N ASP A 309 22.95 7.01 9.23
CA ASP A 309 23.33 7.84 10.37
C ASP A 309 22.38 7.58 11.55
N ASN A 310 22.93 7.36 12.74
CA ASN A 310 22.15 7.04 13.94
C ASN A 310 21.34 8.24 14.46
N GLU A 311 21.82 9.46 14.24
CA GLU A 311 21.16 10.70 14.67
C GLU A 311 20.22 11.24 13.60
N TYR A 312 20.60 11.07 12.31
CA TYR A 312 19.82 11.52 11.16
C TYR A 312 19.50 10.37 10.19
N PRO A 313 18.49 9.51 10.48
CA PRO A 313 18.23 8.27 9.72
C PRO A 313 17.89 8.43 8.23
N TYR A 314 17.67 9.66 7.76
CA TYR A 314 17.48 9.99 6.34
C TYR A 314 18.82 10.24 5.61
N LEU A 315 19.95 10.22 6.31
CA LEU A 315 21.29 10.26 5.74
C LEU A 315 21.87 8.85 5.69
N ALA A 316 22.46 8.49 4.55
CA ALA A 316 23.09 7.21 4.35
C ALA A 316 24.29 7.32 3.42
N ALA A 317 25.27 6.43 3.60
CA ALA A 317 26.49 6.39 2.80
C ALA A 317 26.98 4.96 2.61
N SER A 318 27.59 4.71 1.46
CA SER A 318 28.24 3.44 1.13
C SER A 318 29.66 3.76 0.70
N PRO A 319 30.67 3.63 1.58
CA PRO A 319 32.06 3.73 1.16
C PRO A 319 32.45 2.50 0.31
N ASP A 320 33.50 2.64 -0.51
CA ASP A 320 33.96 1.54 -1.39
C ASP A 320 34.67 0.42 -0.63
N GLY A 321 35.10 0.72 0.60
CA GLY A 321 35.56 -0.28 1.54
C GLY A 321 35.89 0.27 2.92
N LEU A 322 36.04 -0.65 3.87
CA LEU A 322 36.44 -0.38 5.24
C LEU A 322 37.82 -0.96 5.48
N ILE A 323 38.64 -0.19 6.17
CA ILE A 323 39.92 -0.64 6.69
C ILE A 323 39.81 -0.45 8.19
N ASP A 324 39.97 -1.52 8.96
CA ASP A 324 39.80 -1.49 10.42
C ASP A 324 38.49 -0.79 10.90
N ASP A 325 38.50 -0.31 12.14
CA ASP A 325 37.35 0.32 12.79
C ASP A 325 37.28 1.84 12.58
N ASN A 326 38.36 2.47 12.11
CA ASN A 326 38.50 3.93 12.04
C ASN A 326 38.74 4.47 10.62
N THR A 327 38.91 3.59 9.62
CA THR A 327 39.33 3.99 8.28
C THR A 327 38.37 3.51 7.19
N ILE A 328 38.14 4.36 6.18
CA ILE A 328 37.42 4.01 4.94
C ILE A 328 38.33 4.18 3.73
N VAL A 329 37.95 3.58 2.61
CA VAL A 329 38.53 3.85 1.30
C VAL A 329 37.45 4.29 0.31
N GLU A 330 37.78 5.28 -0.51
CA GLU A 330 36.99 5.77 -1.63
C GLU A 330 37.85 5.67 -2.90
N ILE A 331 37.36 4.93 -3.89
CA ILE A 331 38.06 4.54 -5.11
C ILE A 331 37.33 5.16 -6.30
N LYS A 332 38.07 5.94 -7.11
CA LYS A 332 37.57 6.47 -8.38
C LYS A 332 38.35 5.87 -9.55
N CYS A 333 37.63 5.39 -10.55
CA CYS A 333 38.17 4.91 -11.82
C CYS A 333 37.66 5.82 -12.96
N PRO A 334 38.30 6.99 -13.17
CA PRO A 334 37.88 7.95 -14.19
C PRO A 334 38.12 7.44 -15.62
N TYR A 335 37.06 7.29 -16.40
CA TYR A 335 37.13 6.86 -17.80
C TYR A 335 37.97 7.78 -18.69
N THR A 336 38.04 9.08 -18.40
CA THR A 336 38.85 10.06 -19.14
C THR A 336 40.35 9.88 -18.95
N ALA A 337 40.79 9.18 -17.89
CA ALA A 337 42.20 8.98 -17.58
C ALA A 337 42.69 7.53 -17.78
N ARG A 338 41.87 6.68 -18.41
CA ARG A 338 42.13 5.24 -18.61
C ARG A 338 43.37 4.89 -19.47
N ASP A 339 43.84 5.84 -20.27
CA ASP A 339 44.92 5.64 -21.25
C ASP A 339 46.24 6.36 -20.83
N ILE A 340 46.33 6.81 -19.57
CA ILE A 340 47.43 7.65 -19.08
C ILE A 340 48.39 6.84 -18.21
N ASN A 341 49.69 7.06 -18.37
CA ASN A 341 50.73 6.32 -17.65
C ASN A 341 51.19 7.00 -16.34
N SER A 342 50.82 8.27 -16.12
CA SER A 342 51.21 9.06 -14.94
C SER A 342 50.08 9.94 -14.40
N ALA A 343 49.86 9.90 -13.09
CA ALA A 343 48.87 10.74 -12.43
C ALA A 343 49.16 12.24 -12.53
N LYS A 344 50.45 12.65 -12.63
CA LYS A 344 50.83 14.06 -12.81
C LYS A 344 50.43 14.58 -14.19
N GLU A 345 50.69 13.78 -15.23
CA GLU A 345 50.28 14.06 -16.61
C GLU A 345 48.75 14.17 -16.72
N ALA A 346 48.01 13.31 -16.00
CA ALA A 346 46.55 13.35 -15.96
C ALA A 346 45.99 14.63 -15.32
N ILE A 347 46.68 15.19 -14.33
CA ILE A 347 46.29 16.46 -13.69
C ILE A 347 46.62 17.65 -14.60
N GLU A 348 47.82 17.66 -15.20
CA GLU A 348 48.27 18.72 -16.12
C GLU A 348 47.37 18.81 -17.36
N ASN A 349 46.98 17.66 -17.92
CA ASN A 349 46.04 17.57 -19.05
C ASN A 349 44.57 17.79 -18.64
N LYS A 350 44.29 18.16 -17.37
CA LYS A 350 42.94 18.40 -16.83
C LYS A 350 42.00 17.20 -16.94
N LEU A 351 42.54 15.99 -16.92
CA LEU A 351 41.79 14.73 -16.94
C LEU A 351 41.39 14.30 -15.52
N LEU A 352 42.16 14.69 -14.49
CA LEU A 352 41.85 14.55 -13.06
C LEU A 352 41.60 15.90 -12.39
N GLN A 353 40.52 16.60 -12.78
CA GLN A 353 40.25 17.97 -12.31
C GLN A 353 39.98 18.07 -10.79
N TYR A 354 39.76 16.94 -10.12
CA TYR A 354 39.56 16.87 -8.67
C TYR A 354 40.87 16.83 -7.87
N CYS A 355 42.02 16.58 -8.50
CA CYS A 355 43.31 16.53 -7.83
C CYS A 355 44.17 17.78 -8.12
N ILE A 356 45.10 18.07 -7.20
CA ILE A 356 46.18 19.05 -7.37
C ILE A 356 47.52 18.45 -6.94
N VAL A 357 48.60 18.91 -7.54
CA VAL A 357 49.97 18.59 -7.12
C VAL A 357 50.45 19.72 -6.22
N ASN A 358 50.92 19.40 -5.00
CA ASN A 358 51.49 20.39 -4.10
C ASN A 358 52.94 20.74 -4.51
N LYS A 359 53.55 21.74 -3.84
CA LYS A 359 54.93 22.17 -4.13
C LYS A 359 55.99 21.08 -3.93
N GLU A 360 55.67 20.02 -3.19
CA GLU A 360 56.56 18.88 -2.89
C GLU A 360 56.35 17.72 -3.88
N GLY A 361 55.45 17.86 -4.86
CA GLY A 361 55.15 16.82 -5.84
C GLY A 361 54.11 15.78 -5.40
N ASN A 362 53.48 15.96 -4.23
CA ASN A 362 52.43 15.10 -3.69
C ASN A 362 51.05 15.45 -4.27
N ILE A 363 50.26 14.43 -4.60
CA ILE A 363 48.90 14.60 -5.16
C ILE A 363 47.88 14.67 -4.01
N LYS A 364 47.00 15.67 -4.02
CA LYS A 364 45.93 15.84 -3.04
C LYS A 364 44.59 16.14 -3.71
N LEU A 365 43.50 15.66 -3.09
CA LEU A 365 42.13 16.02 -3.46
C LEU A 365 41.85 17.49 -3.13
N LYS A 366 41.22 18.20 -4.07
CA LYS A 366 40.74 19.58 -3.87
C LYS A 366 39.63 19.63 -2.82
N LYS A 367 39.74 20.54 -1.85
CA LYS A 367 38.76 20.65 -0.74
C LYS A 367 37.41 21.21 -1.20
N GLU A 368 37.41 21.93 -2.31
CA GLU A 368 36.25 22.51 -2.96
C GLU A 368 35.52 21.53 -3.89
N HIS A 369 36.09 20.36 -4.17
CA HIS A 369 35.51 19.40 -5.11
C HIS A 369 34.38 18.58 -4.44
N PRO A 370 33.29 18.25 -5.16
CA PRO A 370 32.19 17.41 -4.64
C PRO A 370 32.61 16.11 -3.93
N TYR A 371 33.65 15.43 -4.43
CA TYR A 371 34.20 14.22 -3.79
C TYR A 371 34.73 14.46 -2.37
N PHE A 372 35.24 15.66 -2.07
CA PHE A 372 35.66 15.98 -0.71
C PHE A 372 34.46 15.99 0.24
N TYR A 373 33.35 16.61 -0.15
CA TYR A 373 32.12 16.60 0.63
C TYR A 373 31.50 15.21 0.75
N GLN A 374 31.61 14.37 -0.30
CA GLN A 374 31.19 12.97 -0.25
C GLN A 374 31.94 12.20 0.85
N ILE A 375 33.27 12.33 0.90
CA ILE A 375 34.12 11.68 1.90
C ILE A 375 33.79 12.17 3.31
N ILE A 376 33.63 13.49 3.50
CA ILE A 376 33.23 14.04 4.82
C ILE A 376 31.88 13.47 5.28
N GLY A 377 30.93 13.32 4.36
CA GLY A 377 29.65 12.66 4.64
C GLY A 377 29.82 11.20 5.04
N GLN A 378 30.61 10.42 4.29
CA GLN A 378 30.90 9.02 4.60
C GLN A 378 31.57 8.87 5.98
N LEU A 379 32.57 9.70 6.30
CA LEU A 379 33.25 9.69 7.60
C LEU A 379 32.27 9.92 8.76
N ARG A 380 31.41 10.94 8.65
CA ARG A 380 30.40 11.25 9.66
C ARG A 380 29.38 10.13 9.85
N ILE A 381 28.88 9.56 8.75
CA ILE A 381 27.83 8.53 8.76
C ILE A 381 28.37 7.19 9.29
N THR A 382 29.61 6.86 8.94
CA THR A 382 30.26 5.60 9.36
C THR A 382 30.94 5.67 10.72
N GLY A 383 31.01 6.86 11.34
CA GLY A 383 31.68 7.08 12.62
C GLY A 383 33.21 6.94 12.54
N ARG A 384 33.82 7.22 11.39
CA ARG A 384 35.25 7.03 11.10
C ARG A 384 35.96 8.36 10.89
N ASN A 385 37.27 8.37 11.09
CA ASN A 385 38.06 9.60 11.06
C ASN A 385 39.02 9.71 9.87
N ILE A 386 39.33 8.61 9.19
CA ILE A 386 40.33 8.57 8.12
C ILE A 386 39.71 8.00 6.83
N CYS A 387 39.99 8.64 5.70
CA CYS A 387 39.65 8.14 4.38
C CYS A 387 40.91 8.08 3.51
N PHE A 388 41.21 6.91 2.95
CA PHE A 388 42.12 6.81 1.80
C PHE A 388 41.34 7.12 0.52
N PHE A 389 41.80 8.12 -0.23
CA PHE A 389 41.22 8.45 -1.53
C PHE A 389 42.15 7.95 -2.63
N CYS A 390 41.63 7.05 -3.46
CA CYS A 390 42.38 6.37 -4.51
C CYS A 390 41.80 6.71 -5.87
N SER A 391 42.68 6.95 -6.85
CA SER A 391 42.29 7.14 -8.24
C SER A 391 43.09 6.17 -9.11
N SER A 392 42.42 5.21 -9.75
CA SER A 392 43.06 4.24 -10.65
C SER A 392 43.01 4.73 -12.10
N TYR A 393 44.09 4.50 -12.84
CA TYR A 393 44.30 5.01 -14.21
C TYR A 393 44.92 3.97 -15.16
N GLU A 394 44.92 2.68 -14.80
CA GLU A 394 45.61 1.66 -15.59
C GLU A 394 44.83 1.17 -16.81
N LYS A 395 45.61 0.89 -17.86
CA LYS A 395 45.21 0.19 -19.08
C LYS A 395 45.25 -1.32 -18.81
N LEU A 396 44.18 -2.03 -19.14
CA LEU A 396 44.22 -3.49 -19.24
C LEU A 396 45.02 -3.87 -20.50
N ASP A 397 46.31 -4.14 -20.34
CA ASP A 397 47.01 -4.93 -21.34
C ASP A 397 46.53 -6.38 -21.18
N THR A 398 45.53 -6.75 -21.99
CA THR A 398 45.22 -8.16 -22.25
C THR A 398 46.37 -8.75 -23.06
N TYR A 399 47.18 -9.61 -22.44
CA TYR A 399 48.02 -10.59 -23.15
C TYR A 399 47.36 -11.97 -23.07
#